data_AF-A0A957JY36-F1
#
_entry.id   AF-A0A957JY36-F1
#
_cell.length_a   1.000
_cell.length_b   1.000
_cell.length_c   1.000
_cell.angle_alpha   90.00
_cell.angle_beta   90.00
_cell.angle_gamma   90.00
#
_symmetry.space_group_name_H-M   'P 1'
#
loop_
_entity.id
_entity.type
_entity.pdbx_description
1 polymer ?
#
loop_
_entity_poly.entity_id
_entity_poly.type
_entity_poly.pdbx_seq_one_letter_code
_entity_poly.pdbx_strand_id
1 'polypeptide(L)'
;SAAVDRQLQAHYGLTLAQAEVNWLAFLRSLSLTEADVADLLGTVRYYNVMRHYQRTYDPTAYYLEAWLPFPGYALEQGITADFIRHPQTPENIALETMLVATDRALRAGDFQLAAVQLDSIEQVLATGKFADPLSANYLQLVKQADTLGYEVQVIELTGRSATILATPAGSSDLRQLHFDLNGGAWVLAT
;
A
#
# COMPACT_ATOMS: atom_id res chain seq x y z
N SER A 1 12.66 34.91 1.89
CA SER A 1 13.55 34.62 3.04
C SER A 1 13.50 35.71 4.12
N ALA A 2 13.60 37.01 3.79
CA ALA A 2 13.69 38.09 4.79
C ALA A 2 12.48 38.22 5.77
N ALA A 3 11.28 37.80 5.36
CA ALA A 3 10.12 37.75 6.26
C ALA A 3 10.24 36.60 7.28
N VAL A 4 10.73 35.42 6.84
CA VAL A 4 10.97 34.24 7.69
C VAL A 4 12.08 34.52 8.69
N ASP A 5 13.17 35.15 8.23
CA ASP A 5 14.30 35.54 9.07
C ASP A 5 13.88 36.51 10.20
N ARG A 6 13.07 37.53 9.87
CA ARG A 6 12.50 38.45 10.87
C ARG A 6 11.62 37.73 11.90
N GLN A 7 10.80 36.79 11.47
CA GLN A 7 9.92 36.05 12.38
C GLN A 7 10.70 35.09 13.28
N LEU A 8 11.70 34.39 12.75
CA LEU A 8 12.61 33.55 13.53
C LEU A 8 13.34 34.39 14.59
N GLN A 9 13.82 35.58 14.21
CA GLN A 9 14.51 36.47 15.14
C GLN A 9 13.56 36.97 16.24
N ALA A 10 12.34 37.38 15.89
CA ALA A 10 11.36 37.92 16.83
C ALA A 10 10.84 36.87 17.83
N HIS A 11 10.69 35.62 17.41
CA HIS A 11 10.08 34.56 18.24
C HIS A 11 11.10 33.63 18.91
N TYR A 12 12.27 33.43 18.31
CA TYR A 12 13.25 32.44 18.76
C TYR A 12 14.66 33.03 18.95
N GLY A 13 14.87 34.31 18.64
CA GLY A 13 16.18 34.97 18.77
C GLY A 13 17.25 34.47 17.79
N LEU A 14 16.86 33.72 16.76
CA LEU A 14 17.75 33.11 15.77
C LEU A 14 17.54 33.74 14.40
N THR A 15 18.62 33.92 13.65
CA THR A 15 18.52 34.14 12.20
C THR A 15 18.22 32.83 11.48
N LEU A 16 17.71 32.91 10.26
CA LEU A 16 17.53 31.78 9.36
C LEU A 16 18.85 31.03 9.13
N ALA A 17 19.96 31.76 8.99
CA ALA A 17 21.29 31.15 8.83
C ALA A 17 21.72 30.37 10.09
N GLN A 18 21.45 30.89 11.28
CA GLN A 18 21.73 30.19 12.54
C GLN A 18 20.83 28.96 12.70
N ALA A 19 19.54 29.08 12.34
CA ALA A 19 18.61 27.95 12.36
C ALA A 19 19.05 26.83 11.40
N GLU A 20 19.51 27.17 10.19
CA GLU A 20 20.06 26.21 9.23
C GLU A 20 21.32 25.52 9.75
N VAL A 21 22.27 26.28 10.30
CA VAL A 21 23.49 25.71 10.91
C VAL A 21 23.14 24.75 12.05
N ASN A 22 22.22 25.14 12.93
CA ASN A 22 21.77 24.29 14.04
C ASN A 22 21.05 23.03 13.54
N TRP A 23 20.21 23.16 12.52
CA TRP A 23 19.52 22.04 11.89
C TRP A 23 20.50 21.05 11.26
N LEU A 24 21.49 21.54 10.50
CA LEU A 24 22.53 20.68 9.92
C LEU A 24 23.42 20.02 10.98
N ALA A 25 23.73 20.73 12.06
CA ALA A 25 24.46 20.15 13.20
C ALA A 25 23.64 19.06 13.88
N PHE A 26 22.34 19.29 14.10
CA PHE A 26 21.41 18.28 14.60
C PHE A 26 21.37 17.06 13.68
N LEU A 27 21.18 17.25 12.37
CA LEU A 27 21.14 16.14 11.40
C LEU A 27 22.44 15.33 11.41
N ARG A 28 23.61 15.99 11.51
CA ARG A 28 24.92 15.31 11.62
C ARG A 28 25.11 14.56 12.93
N SER A 29 24.37 14.94 13.99
CA SER A 29 24.42 14.28 15.29
C SER A 29 23.54 13.03 15.36
N LEU A 30 22.60 12.89 14.41
CA LEU A 30 21.77 11.69 14.32
C LEU A 30 22.64 10.49 13.95
N SER A 31 22.57 9.44 14.74
CA SER A 31 23.13 8.14 14.39
C SER A 31 22.05 7.34 13.67
N LEU A 32 22.29 7.05 12.39
CA LEU A 32 21.38 6.21 11.61
C LEU A 32 21.68 4.74 11.91
N THR A 33 20.63 4.00 12.24
CA THR A 33 20.68 2.55 12.36
C THR A 33 20.43 1.89 11.00
N GLU A 34 20.76 0.61 10.87
CA GLU A 34 20.40 -0.17 9.68
C GLU A 34 18.88 -0.21 9.47
N ALA A 35 18.10 -0.18 10.57
CA ALA A 35 16.65 -0.13 10.51
C ALA A 35 16.12 1.17 9.90
N ASP A 36 16.73 2.33 10.24
CA ASP A 36 16.34 3.63 9.65
C ASP A 36 16.58 3.64 8.14
N VAL A 37 17.68 3.03 7.70
CA VAL A 37 18.01 2.92 6.27
C VAL A 37 17.04 1.96 5.57
N ALA A 38 16.75 0.81 6.19
CA ALA A 38 15.82 -0.18 5.65
C ALA A 38 14.40 0.38 5.53
N ASP A 39 13.94 1.15 6.52
CA ASP A 39 12.64 1.83 6.48
C ASP A 39 12.57 2.81 5.30
N LEU A 40 13.54 3.72 5.19
CA LEU A 40 13.55 4.72 4.12
C LEU A 40 13.57 4.07 2.74
N LEU A 41 14.47 3.11 2.52
CA LEU A 41 14.60 2.43 1.24
C LEU A 41 13.38 1.58 0.91
N GLY A 42 12.84 0.86 1.91
CA GLY A 42 11.63 0.07 1.79
C GLY A 42 10.42 0.92 1.44
N THR A 43 10.24 2.05 2.11
CA THR A 43 9.15 3.01 1.85
C THR A 43 9.26 3.60 0.46
N VAL A 44 10.45 4.06 0.04
CA VAL A 44 10.66 4.59 -1.32
C VAL A 44 10.36 3.52 -2.38
N ARG A 45 10.83 2.30 -2.17
CA ARG A 45 10.57 1.16 -3.07
C ARG A 45 9.08 0.85 -3.14
N TYR A 46 8.39 0.74 -2.01
CA TYR A 46 6.95 0.49 -1.95
C TYR A 46 6.15 1.50 -2.79
N TYR A 47 6.40 2.80 -2.63
CA TYR A 47 5.69 3.80 -3.42
C TYR A 47 6.06 3.77 -4.91
N ASN A 48 7.28 3.33 -5.28
CA ASN A 48 7.63 3.10 -6.68
C ASN A 48 6.83 1.91 -7.27
N VAL A 49 6.73 0.80 -6.52
CA VAL A 49 5.95 -0.38 -6.92
C VAL A 49 4.46 -0.06 -7.03
N MET A 50 3.88 0.63 -6.04
CA MET A 50 2.49 1.09 -6.08
C MET A 50 2.23 1.98 -7.30
N ARG A 51 3.14 2.90 -7.62
CA ARG A 51 3.03 3.71 -8.84
C ARG A 51 3.12 2.88 -10.12
N HIS A 52 3.94 1.83 -10.15
CA HIS A 52 4.00 0.92 -11.30
C HIS A 52 2.69 0.15 -11.46
N TYR A 53 2.15 -0.40 -10.37
CA TYR A 53 0.82 -1.04 -10.35
C TYR A 53 -0.24 -0.09 -10.91
N GLN A 54 -0.36 1.10 -10.34
CA GLN A 54 -1.35 2.10 -10.79
C GLN A 54 -1.19 2.42 -12.28
N ARG A 55 0.01 2.69 -12.79
CA ARG A 55 0.20 2.96 -14.24
C ARG A 55 -0.26 1.82 -15.15
N THR A 56 -0.08 0.58 -14.71
CA THR A 56 -0.29 -0.61 -15.56
C THR A 56 -1.70 -1.17 -15.43
N TYR A 57 -2.26 -1.14 -14.22
CA TYR A 57 -3.45 -1.89 -13.85
C TYR A 57 -4.61 -1.00 -13.38
N ASP A 58 -4.32 0.12 -12.71
CA ASP A 58 -5.31 1.10 -12.26
C ASP A 58 -4.92 2.54 -12.68
N PRO A 59 -4.91 2.84 -14.00
CA PRO A 59 -4.46 4.14 -14.48
C PRO A 59 -5.39 5.26 -14.03
N THR A 60 -6.63 4.93 -13.66
CA THR A 60 -7.59 5.86 -13.04
C THR A 60 -7.20 6.28 -11.64
N ALA A 61 -6.47 5.47 -10.87
CA ALA A 61 -5.88 5.88 -9.59
C ALA A 61 -4.49 6.51 -9.73
N TYR A 62 -3.87 6.44 -10.92
CA TYR A 62 -2.56 7.02 -11.18
C TYR A 62 -2.63 8.54 -11.38
N TYR A 63 -2.71 9.28 -10.28
CA TYR A 63 -2.71 10.74 -10.32
C TYR A 63 -1.36 11.33 -9.89
N LEU A 64 -0.49 11.63 -10.86
CA LEU A 64 0.60 12.61 -10.65
C LEU A 64 0.07 14.05 -10.57
N GLU A 65 -1.14 14.30 -11.11
CA GLU A 65 -1.72 15.64 -11.32
C GLU A 65 -3.24 15.67 -11.02
N ALA A 66 -3.72 15.02 -9.95
CA ALA A 66 -5.16 15.05 -9.66
C ALA A 66 -5.67 16.48 -9.45
N TRP A 67 -6.52 16.94 -10.36
CA TRP A 67 -7.56 17.88 -10.02
C TRP A 67 -8.62 17.09 -9.24
N LEU A 68 -8.57 17.15 -7.90
CA LEU A 68 -9.66 16.70 -7.05
C LEU A 68 -10.66 17.85 -6.94
N PRO A 69 -11.75 17.89 -7.73
CA PRO A 69 -12.78 18.87 -7.50
C PRO A 69 -13.31 18.71 -6.07
N PHE A 70 -13.74 19.84 -5.50
CA PHE A 70 -14.38 19.85 -4.20
C PHE A 70 -15.52 18.79 -4.16
N PRO A 71 -15.67 17.99 -3.09
CA PRO A 71 -16.63 16.87 -3.06
C PRO A 71 -18.07 17.28 -3.43
N GLY A 72 -18.50 18.48 -3.07
CA GLY A 72 -19.79 19.03 -3.49
C GLY A 72 -19.91 19.23 -5.01
N TYR A 73 -18.84 19.70 -5.65
CA TYR A 73 -18.78 19.87 -7.10
C TYR A 73 -18.77 18.52 -7.84
N ALA A 74 -18.04 17.53 -7.31
CA ALA A 74 -18.03 16.17 -7.88
C ALA A 74 -19.42 15.52 -7.86
N LEU A 75 -20.19 15.71 -6.78
CA LEU A 75 -21.57 15.25 -6.65
C LEU A 75 -22.51 15.99 -7.61
N GLU A 76 -22.41 17.31 -7.70
CA GLU A 76 -23.24 18.14 -8.60
C GLU A 76 -23.01 17.85 -10.09
N GLN A 77 -21.78 17.46 -10.45
CA GLN A 77 -21.41 17.13 -11.83
C GLN A 77 -21.58 15.64 -12.19
N GLY A 78 -22.06 14.80 -11.26
CA GLY A 78 -22.18 13.36 -11.51
C GLY A 78 -20.84 12.64 -11.68
N ILE A 79 -19.74 13.25 -11.22
CA ILE A 79 -18.38 12.70 -11.23
C ILE A 79 -18.19 11.83 -9.98
N THR A 80 -19.17 10.97 -9.68
CA THR A 80 -19.04 9.94 -8.63
C THR A 80 -18.43 8.67 -9.18
N ALA A 81 -18.64 8.38 -10.47
CA ALA A 81 -18.19 7.14 -11.08
C ALA A 81 -16.66 6.96 -11.06
N ASP A 82 -15.89 8.04 -11.14
CA ASP A 82 -14.42 7.98 -11.14
C ASP A 82 -13.82 7.82 -9.73
N PHE A 83 -14.63 7.96 -8.67
CA PHE A 83 -14.24 7.62 -7.28
C PHE A 83 -14.62 6.19 -6.87
N ILE A 84 -15.44 5.49 -7.67
CA ILE A 84 -15.99 4.16 -7.35
C ILE A 84 -15.41 3.08 -8.28
N ARG A 85 -14.83 3.46 -9.41
CA ARG A 85 -14.16 2.53 -10.32
C ARG A 85 -12.75 2.23 -9.81
N HIS A 86 -12.55 1.04 -9.27
CA HIS A 86 -11.24 0.40 -9.20
C HIS A 86 -11.31 -0.92 -9.99
N PRO A 87 -10.18 -1.43 -10.50
CA PRO A 87 -10.16 -2.70 -11.22
C PRO A 87 -10.54 -3.88 -10.30
N GLN A 88 -11.64 -4.57 -10.61
CA GLN A 88 -12.18 -5.67 -9.78
C GLN A 88 -11.79 -7.07 -10.26
N THR A 89 -10.81 -7.22 -11.15
CA THR A 89 -10.38 -8.57 -11.54
C THR A 89 -9.63 -9.23 -10.38
N PRO A 90 -9.68 -10.57 -10.24
CA PRO A 90 -8.97 -11.27 -9.18
C PRO A 90 -7.47 -10.95 -9.13
N GLU A 91 -6.85 -10.70 -10.29
CA GLU A 91 -5.45 -10.29 -10.40
C GLU A 91 -5.19 -8.92 -9.76
N ASN A 92 -6.09 -7.95 -9.95
CA ASN A 92 -5.95 -6.63 -9.34
C ASN A 92 -6.13 -6.68 -7.83
N ILE A 93 -7.19 -7.35 -7.38
CA ILE A 93 -7.46 -7.55 -5.95
C ILE A 93 -6.29 -8.30 -5.28
N ALA A 94 -5.68 -9.28 -5.94
CA ALA A 94 -4.50 -9.97 -5.43
C ALA A 94 -3.30 -9.02 -5.27
N LEU A 95 -3.00 -8.19 -6.28
CA LEU A 95 -1.92 -7.20 -6.19
C LEU A 95 -2.18 -6.15 -5.10
N GLU A 96 -3.40 -5.64 -5.01
CA GLU A 96 -3.79 -4.65 -3.99
C GLU A 96 -3.68 -5.22 -2.58
N THR A 97 -4.14 -6.44 -2.36
CA THR A 97 -4.02 -7.10 -1.05
C THR A 97 -2.58 -7.44 -0.69
N MET A 98 -1.72 -7.75 -1.68
CA MET A 98 -0.27 -7.87 -1.47
C MET A 98 0.37 -6.52 -1.10
N LEU A 99 -0.03 -5.43 -1.74
CA LEU A 99 0.42 -4.07 -1.40
C LEU A 99 -0.01 -3.68 0.02
N VAL A 100 -1.25 -3.96 0.42
CA VAL A 100 -1.74 -3.75 1.80
C VAL A 100 -0.92 -4.56 2.80
N ALA A 101 -0.63 -5.83 2.51
CA ALA A 101 0.20 -6.66 3.37
C ALA A 101 1.64 -6.11 3.50
N THR A 102 2.17 -5.55 2.41
CA THR A 102 3.50 -4.92 2.38
C THR A 102 3.55 -3.64 3.22
N ASP A 103 2.57 -2.75 3.09
CA ASP A 103 2.47 -1.54 3.92
C ASP A 103 2.40 -1.89 5.41
N ARG A 104 1.64 -2.93 5.76
CA ARG A 104 1.59 -3.44 7.15
C ARG A 104 2.93 -3.96 7.64
N ALA A 105 3.65 -4.72 6.81
CA ALA A 105 4.98 -5.22 7.17
C ALA A 105 5.98 -4.08 7.40
N LEU A 106 5.99 -3.06 6.51
CA LEU A 106 6.82 -1.86 6.67
C LEU A 106 6.50 -1.12 7.97
N ARG A 107 5.20 -0.87 8.26
CA ARG A 107 4.78 -0.20 9.51
C ARG A 107 5.09 -0.99 10.77
N ALA A 108 5.13 -2.31 10.67
CA ALA A 108 5.52 -3.19 11.77
C ALA A 108 7.05 -3.28 11.96
N GLY A 109 7.85 -2.67 11.07
CA GLY A 109 9.30 -2.78 11.06
C GLY A 109 9.82 -4.13 10.53
N ASP A 110 8.95 -4.94 9.92
CA ASP A 110 9.34 -6.21 9.29
C ASP A 110 9.81 -5.96 7.85
N PHE A 111 10.98 -5.32 7.74
CA PHE A 111 11.56 -4.95 6.45
C PHE A 111 11.97 -6.16 5.61
N GLN A 112 12.23 -7.31 6.23
CA GLN A 112 12.54 -8.55 5.52
C GLN A 112 11.30 -9.10 4.82
N LEU A 113 10.18 -9.20 5.53
CA LEU A 113 8.91 -9.62 4.93
C LEU A 113 8.47 -8.64 3.82
N ALA A 114 8.55 -7.34 4.08
CA ALA A 114 8.21 -6.32 3.10
C ALA A 114 9.06 -6.45 1.82
N ALA A 115 10.37 -6.70 1.96
CA ALA A 115 11.25 -6.91 0.81
C ALA A 115 10.84 -8.13 -0.03
N VAL A 116 10.54 -9.27 0.61
CA VAL A 116 10.07 -10.48 -0.08
C VAL A 116 8.74 -10.24 -0.81
N GLN A 117 7.81 -9.53 -0.18
CA GLN A 117 6.53 -9.17 -0.79
C GLN A 117 6.74 -8.24 -1.98
N LEU A 118 7.59 -7.22 -1.87
CA LEU A 118 7.92 -6.31 -2.96
C LEU A 118 8.58 -7.03 -4.14
N ASP A 119 9.51 -7.96 -3.89
CA ASP A 119 10.13 -8.78 -4.93
C ASP A 119 9.08 -9.57 -5.73
N SER A 120 8.12 -10.19 -5.02
CA SER A 120 7.02 -10.95 -5.65
C SER A 120 6.09 -10.04 -6.46
N ILE A 121 5.69 -8.88 -5.92
CA ILE A 121 4.84 -7.91 -6.62
C ILE A 121 5.53 -7.39 -7.88
N GLU A 122 6.80 -6.97 -7.79
CA GLU A 122 7.56 -6.48 -8.95
C GLU A 122 7.69 -7.55 -10.04
N GLN A 123 7.86 -8.82 -9.66
CA GLN A 123 7.90 -9.93 -10.62
C GLN A 123 6.56 -10.10 -11.34
N VAL A 124 5.43 -9.98 -10.62
CA VAL A 124 4.09 -10.01 -11.23
C VAL A 124 3.92 -8.81 -12.17
N LEU A 125 4.28 -7.60 -11.75
CA LEU A 125 4.16 -6.40 -12.59
C LEU A 125 5.03 -6.48 -13.86
N ALA A 126 6.23 -7.08 -13.76
CA ALA A 126 7.13 -7.24 -14.90
C ALA A 126 6.68 -8.31 -15.90
N THR A 127 5.99 -9.35 -15.43
CA THR A 127 5.68 -10.54 -16.27
C THR A 127 4.19 -10.75 -16.56
N GLY A 128 3.32 -10.09 -15.80
CA GLY A 128 1.88 -10.35 -15.76
C GLY A 128 1.51 -11.71 -15.16
N LYS A 129 2.42 -12.39 -14.47
CA LYS A 129 2.23 -13.78 -13.99
C LYS A 129 2.45 -13.91 -12.49
N PHE A 130 1.48 -14.52 -11.82
CA PHE A 130 1.54 -14.95 -10.42
C PHE A 130 2.24 -16.31 -10.33
N ALA A 131 3.54 -16.31 -10.60
CA ALA A 131 4.32 -17.54 -10.81
C ALA A 131 5.06 -18.03 -9.57
N ASP A 132 5.47 -17.13 -8.68
CA ASP A 132 6.12 -17.51 -7.43
C ASP A 132 5.07 -17.96 -6.40
N PRO A 133 5.46 -18.76 -5.39
CA PRO A 133 4.49 -19.30 -4.44
C PRO A 133 3.70 -18.24 -3.68
N LEU A 134 4.29 -17.08 -3.36
CA LEU A 134 3.60 -16.06 -2.59
C LEU A 134 2.48 -15.43 -3.43
N SER A 135 2.81 -14.91 -4.61
CA SER A 135 1.81 -14.32 -5.51
C SER A 135 0.73 -15.33 -5.92
N ALA A 136 1.12 -16.57 -6.22
CA ALA A 136 0.17 -17.63 -6.56
C ALA A 136 -0.85 -17.90 -5.43
N ASN A 137 -0.42 -17.91 -4.17
CA ASN A 137 -1.32 -18.11 -3.03
C ASN A 137 -2.30 -16.94 -2.86
N TYR A 138 -1.84 -15.69 -3.00
CA TYR A 138 -2.72 -14.52 -2.95
C TYR A 138 -3.80 -14.60 -4.04
N LEU A 139 -3.41 -14.91 -5.28
CA LEU A 139 -4.38 -15.04 -6.38
C LEU A 139 -5.38 -16.18 -6.15
N GLN A 140 -4.93 -17.31 -5.62
CA GLN A 140 -5.81 -18.44 -5.29
C GLN A 140 -6.80 -18.09 -4.18
N LEU A 141 -6.36 -17.41 -3.12
CA LEU A 141 -7.23 -16.97 -2.02
C LEU A 141 -8.30 -15.99 -2.51
N VAL A 142 -7.91 -15.02 -3.34
CA VAL A 142 -8.87 -14.07 -3.95
C VAL A 142 -9.89 -14.81 -4.82
N LYS A 143 -9.44 -15.71 -5.70
CA LYS A 143 -10.35 -16.50 -6.55
C LYS A 143 -11.29 -17.36 -5.71
N GLN A 144 -10.80 -17.96 -4.63
CA GLN A 144 -11.61 -18.78 -3.76
C GLN A 144 -12.68 -17.94 -3.03
N ALA A 145 -12.32 -16.77 -2.49
CA ALA A 145 -13.26 -15.86 -1.86
C ALA A 145 -14.31 -15.33 -2.86
N ASP A 146 -13.89 -14.99 -4.08
CA ASP A 146 -14.77 -14.56 -5.16
C ASP A 146 -15.80 -15.63 -5.52
N THR A 147 -15.40 -16.91 -5.59
CA THR A 147 -16.35 -18.02 -5.82
C THR A 147 -17.40 -18.16 -4.71
N LEU A 148 -17.12 -17.65 -3.51
CA LEU A 148 -18.03 -17.62 -2.37
C LEU A 148 -18.85 -16.33 -2.31
N GLY A 149 -18.71 -15.41 -3.28
CA GLY A 149 -19.42 -14.14 -3.37
C GLY A 149 -18.82 -13.01 -2.54
N TYR A 150 -17.52 -13.11 -2.23
CA TYR A 150 -16.80 -12.13 -1.42
C TYR A 150 -15.71 -11.41 -2.21
N GLU A 151 -15.62 -10.09 -2.01
CA GLU A 151 -14.52 -9.26 -2.48
C GLU A 151 -13.49 -9.09 -1.36
N VAL A 152 -12.25 -9.50 -1.62
CA VAL A 152 -11.18 -9.47 -0.62
C VAL A 152 -10.62 -8.08 -0.45
N GLN A 153 -10.50 -7.63 0.81
CA GLN A 153 -9.95 -6.33 1.18
C GLN A 153 -8.55 -6.47 1.81
N VAL A 154 -8.33 -7.55 2.57
CA VAL A 154 -7.06 -7.80 3.27
C VAL A 154 -6.81 -9.31 3.33
N ILE A 155 -5.56 -9.73 3.14
CA ILE A 155 -5.10 -11.09 3.38
C ILE A 155 -3.93 -11.07 4.38
N GLU A 156 -4.08 -11.84 5.46
CA GLU A 156 -3.01 -12.18 6.39
C GLU A 156 -2.66 -13.67 6.18
N LEU A 157 -1.56 -13.91 5.46
CA LEU A 157 -1.10 -15.25 5.10
C LEU A 157 0.00 -15.70 6.06
N THR A 158 -0.20 -16.85 6.74
CA THR A 158 0.77 -17.45 7.64
C THR A 158 1.01 -18.92 7.27
N GLY A 159 1.96 -19.15 6.37
CA GLY A 159 2.32 -20.50 5.93
C GLY A 159 1.15 -21.22 5.24
N ARG A 160 0.45 -22.09 5.98
CA ARG A 160 -0.66 -22.91 5.47
C ARG A 160 -2.04 -22.43 5.91
N SER A 161 -2.13 -21.33 6.65
CA SER A 161 -3.39 -20.71 7.03
C SER A 161 -3.44 -19.27 6.53
N ALA A 162 -4.64 -18.77 6.27
CA ALA A 162 -4.88 -17.39 5.91
C ALA A 162 -6.12 -16.86 6.63
N THR A 163 -6.02 -15.63 7.13
CA THR A 163 -7.17 -14.85 7.58
C THR A 163 -7.45 -13.78 6.53
N ILE A 164 -8.68 -13.71 6.05
CA ILE A 164 -9.12 -12.77 5.03
C ILE A 164 -10.17 -11.85 5.63
N LEU A 165 -10.03 -10.54 5.42
CA LEU A 165 -11.14 -9.59 5.58
C LEU A 165 -11.75 -9.31 4.21
N ALA A 166 -13.04 -9.56 4.07
CA ALA A 166 -13.74 -9.48 2.79
C ALA A 166 -15.17 -8.95 2.95
N THR A 167 -15.70 -8.31 1.91
CA THR A 167 -17.08 -7.83 1.87
C THR A 167 -17.91 -8.71 0.94
N PRO A 168 -19.18 -9.04 1.28
CA PRO A 168 -20.09 -9.60 0.31
C PRO A 168 -20.27 -8.64 -0.88
N ALA A 169 -20.42 -9.18 -2.09
CA ALA A 169 -20.66 -8.36 -3.28
C ALA A 169 -21.84 -7.38 -3.07
N GLY A 170 -21.60 -6.09 -3.33
CA GLY A 170 -22.60 -5.03 -3.16
C GLY A 170 -22.87 -4.62 -1.70
N SER A 171 -22.03 -5.06 -0.75
CA SER A 171 -22.12 -4.72 0.67
C SER A 171 -20.87 -4.02 1.17
N SER A 172 -21.00 -3.22 2.23
CA SER A 172 -19.88 -2.69 3.02
C SER A 172 -19.66 -3.45 4.34
N ASP A 173 -20.40 -4.55 4.55
CA ASP A 173 -20.27 -5.42 5.72
C ASP A 173 -18.96 -6.22 5.64
N LEU A 174 -17.97 -5.81 6.44
CA LEU A 174 -16.66 -6.48 6.47
C LEU A 174 -16.74 -7.76 7.31
N ARG A 175 -16.43 -8.90 6.69
CA ARG A 175 -16.41 -10.22 7.33
C ARG A 175 -15.02 -10.79 7.37
N GLN A 176 -14.74 -11.52 8.44
CA GLN A 176 -13.52 -12.30 8.57
C GLN A 176 -13.78 -13.73 8.13
N LEU A 177 -12.94 -14.24 7.24
CA LEU A 177 -12.95 -15.61 6.73
C LEU A 177 -11.60 -16.27 7.06
N HIS A 178 -11.63 -17.54 7.41
CA HIS A 178 -10.43 -18.33 7.67
C HIS A 178 -10.27 -19.40 6.60
N PHE A 179 -9.07 -19.54 6.05
CA PHE A 179 -8.76 -20.54 5.05
C PHE A 179 -7.55 -21.37 5.47
N ASP A 180 -7.60 -22.66 5.17
CA ASP A 180 -6.47 -23.59 5.32
C ASP A 180 -6.09 -24.17 3.96
N LEU A 181 -4.79 -24.29 3.72
CA LEU A 181 -4.24 -24.92 2.54
C LEU A 181 -4.32 -26.44 2.71
N ASN A 182 -5.16 -27.10 1.92
CA ASN A 182 -5.40 -28.54 1.93
C ASN A 182 -5.22 -29.12 0.53
N GLY A 183 -4.27 -30.04 0.37
CA GLY A 183 -4.01 -30.67 -0.95
C GLY A 183 -3.60 -29.69 -2.06
N GLY A 184 -3.07 -28.50 -1.71
CA GLY A 184 -2.70 -27.46 -2.67
C GLY A 184 -3.83 -26.51 -3.05
N ALA A 185 -5.00 -26.63 -2.41
CA ALA A 185 -6.12 -25.71 -2.56
C ALA A 185 -6.46 -25.05 -1.23
N TRP A 186 -6.81 -23.76 -1.25
CA TRP A 186 -7.33 -23.05 -0.09
C TRP A 186 -8.79 -23.41 0.13
N VAL A 187 -9.11 -23.87 1.34
CA VAL A 187 -10.46 -24.29 1.73
C VAL A 187 -10.90 -23.46 2.92
N LEU A 188 -12.14 -22.98 2.90
CA LEU A 188 -12.72 -22.25 4.02
C LEU A 188 -12.75 -23.17 5.26
N ALA A 189 -12.10 -22.75 6.32
CA ALA A 189 -12.11 -23.42 7.61
C ALA A 189 -13.49 -23.21 8.27
N THR A 190 -14.04 -24.29 8.84
CA THR A 190 -15.30 -24.28 9.59
C THR A 190 -15.09 -23.95 11.05
#